data_AF-A0A965FSX7-F1
#
_entry.id   AF-A0A965FSX7-F1
#
_cell.length_a   1.000
_cell.length_b   1.000
_cell.length_c   1.000
_cell.angle_alpha   90.00
_cell.angle_beta   90.00
_cell.angle_gamma   90.00
#
_symmetry.space_group_name_H-M   'P 1'
#
loop_
_entity.id
_entity.type
_entity.pdbx_description
1 polymer ?
#
loop_
_entity_poly.entity_id
_entity_poly.type
_entity_poly.pdbx_seq_one_letter_code
_entity_poly.pdbx_strand_id
1 'polypeptide(L)'
;MDKEVLVEHDAGLVIITINRPDQRNAVNRAVSYGVCEAIDEFERNPELRVAILTGAGGNFCSGMDLKAFLRGEVTRVEGRGILGIARTPPTKPLIAAVEGYALAGGFESMLVCDLVVAARNAQFGLPEVKRGLAAAAGGLMR
;
A
#
# COMPACT_ATOMS: atom_id res chain seq x y z
N MET A 1 17.14 9.96 -9.24
CA MET A 1 15.86 9.21 -9.34
C MET A 1 15.21 9.34 -7.99
N ASP A 2 14.00 9.89 -7.95
CA ASP A 2 13.29 10.06 -6.68
C ASP A 2 12.87 8.69 -6.14
N LYS A 3 12.82 8.56 -4.81
CA LYS A 3 12.40 7.31 -4.17
C LYS A 3 10.92 7.05 -4.46
N GLU A 4 10.58 5.81 -4.79
CA GLU A 4 9.19 5.38 -5.05
C GLU A 4 8.37 5.20 -3.76
N VAL A 5 9.03 5.19 -2.60
CA VAL A 5 8.40 5.26 -1.27
C VAL A 5 9.13 6.33 -0.47
N LEU A 6 8.36 7.27 0.07
CA LEU A 6 8.85 8.31 0.99
C LEU A 6 8.45 7.94 2.41
N VAL A 7 9.34 8.22 3.36
CA VAL A 7 9.14 7.95 4.78
C VAL A 7 9.46 9.22 5.54
N GLU A 8 8.49 9.71 6.31
CA GLU A 8 8.61 10.91 7.14
C GLU A 8 8.27 10.57 8.59
N HIS A 9 9.02 11.12 9.54
CA HIS A 9 8.79 10.92 10.97
C HIS A 9 8.29 12.22 11.61
N ASP A 10 7.21 12.13 12.38
CA ASP A 10 6.65 13.29 13.10
C ASP A 10 6.05 12.87 14.45
N ALA A 11 6.56 13.39 15.55
CA ALA A 11 5.98 13.23 16.90
C ALA A 11 5.54 11.79 17.30
N GLY A 12 6.33 10.79 16.89
CA GLY A 12 6.02 9.37 17.13
C GLY A 12 5.10 8.74 16.09
N LEU A 13 4.91 9.39 14.94
CA LEU A 13 4.26 8.90 13.74
C LEU A 13 5.31 8.58 12.69
N VAL A 14 4.98 7.62 11.83
CA VAL A 14 5.66 7.43 10.55
C VAL A 14 4.64 7.57 9.43
N ILE A 15 4.94 8.42 8.45
CA ILE A 15 4.12 8.63 7.26
C ILE A 15 4.84 7.95 6.10
N ILE A 16 4.19 6.93 5.54
CA ILE A 16 4.68 6.11 4.44
C ILE A 16 3.87 6.50 3.21
N THR A 17 4.53 7.15 2.25
CA THR A 17 3.90 7.64 1.03
C THR A 17 4.36 6.84 -0.17
N ILE A 18 3.44 6.16 -0.86
CA ILE A 18 3.71 5.57 -2.17
C ILE A 18 3.85 6.73 -3.17
N ASN A 19 5.02 6.87 -3.77
CA ASN A 19 5.42 8.03 -4.56
C ASN A 19 5.64 7.66 -6.04
N ARG A 20 4.56 7.22 -6.70
CA ARG A 20 4.52 6.97 -8.15
C ARG A 20 3.27 7.62 -8.76
N PRO A 21 3.08 8.95 -8.63
CA PRO A 21 1.83 9.63 -8.96
C PRO A 21 1.45 9.48 -10.43
N ASP A 22 2.42 9.52 -11.35
CA ASP A 22 2.21 9.34 -12.80
C ASP A 22 1.69 7.94 -13.18
N GLN A 23 1.80 6.96 -12.27
CA GLN A 23 1.24 5.63 -12.41
C GLN A 23 0.12 5.35 -11.41
N ARG A 24 -0.47 6.40 -10.81
CA ARG A 24 -1.51 6.30 -9.77
C ARG A 24 -1.09 5.36 -8.64
N ASN A 25 0.19 5.43 -8.28
CA ASN A 25 0.80 4.64 -7.21
C ASN A 25 0.67 3.13 -7.42
N ALA A 26 0.76 2.68 -8.68
CA ALA A 26 0.81 1.26 -8.99
C ALA A 26 2.04 0.59 -8.34
N VAL A 27 1.83 -0.63 -7.84
CA VAL A 27 2.81 -1.37 -7.04
C VAL A 27 3.72 -2.20 -7.92
N ASN A 28 4.96 -1.78 -8.06
CA ASN A 28 6.07 -2.60 -8.55
C ASN A 28 6.83 -3.23 -7.35
N ARG A 29 7.95 -3.89 -7.61
CA ARG A 29 8.81 -4.48 -6.56
C ARG A 29 9.37 -3.41 -5.63
N ALA A 30 9.88 -2.31 -6.16
CA ALA A 30 10.51 -1.27 -5.35
C ALA A 30 9.52 -0.63 -4.37
N VAL A 31 8.27 -0.38 -4.78
CA VAL A 31 7.19 0.04 -3.86
C VAL A 31 6.93 -1.01 -2.79
N SER A 32 6.74 -2.28 -3.17
CA SER A 32 6.41 -3.32 -2.19
C SER A 32 7.48 -3.54 -1.14
N TYR A 33 8.75 -3.57 -1.55
CA TYR A 33 9.86 -3.72 -0.61
C TYR A 33 10.10 -2.42 0.19
N GLY A 34 9.93 -1.24 -0.42
CA GLY A 34 10.06 0.02 0.31
C GLY A 34 9.02 0.19 1.41
N VAL A 35 7.75 -0.17 1.17
CA VAL A 35 6.72 -0.16 2.22
C VAL A 35 7.02 -1.23 3.29
N CYS A 36 7.45 -2.43 2.88
CA CYS A 36 7.86 -3.49 3.80
C CYS A 36 8.98 -3.05 4.75
N GLU A 37 10.02 -2.41 4.20
CA GLU A 37 11.16 -1.88 4.97
C GLU A 37 10.73 -0.79 5.96
N ALA A 38 9.86 0.13 5.53
CA ALA A 38 9.32 1.18 6.38
C ALA A 38 8.48 0.61 7.54
N ILE A 39 7.69 -0.43 7.27
CA ILE A 39 6.90 -1.13 8.29
C ILE A 39 7.80 -1.92 9.25
N ASP A 40 8.86 -2.54 8.76
CA ASP A 40 9.82 -3.25 9.60
C ASP A 40 10.61 -2.29 10.51
N GLU A 41 10.98 -1.11 10.01
CA GLU A 41 11.56 -0.04 10.83
C GLU A 41 10.55 0.47 11.87
N PHE A 42 9.32 0.73 11.44
CA PHE A 42 8.23 1.11 12.30
C PHE A 42 8.10 0.14 13.47
N GLU A 43 7.94 -1.17 13.21
CA GLU A 43 7.81 -2.21 14.23
C GLU A 43 8.96 -2.20 15.25
N ARG A 44 10.21 -2.06 14.79
CA ARG A 44 11.39 -2.12 15.67
C ARG A 44 11.59 -0.86 16.51
N ASN A 45 11.07 0.29 16.09
CA ASN A 45 11.31 1.55 16.78
C ASN A 45 10.25 1.81 17.88
N PRO A 46 10.61 1.79 19.18
CA PRO A 46 9.65 2.01 20.26
C PRO A 46 9.13 3.45 20.34
N GLU A 47 9.83 4.43 19.76
CA GLU A 47 9.40 5.83 19.73
C GLU A 47 8.26 6.06 18.72
N LEU A 48 8.12 5.17 17.74
CA LEU A 48 7.05 5.22 16.73
C LEU A 48 5.84 4.41 17.21
N ARG A 49 4.67 5.04 17.22
CA ARG A 49 3.44 4.50 17.82
C ARG A 49 2.35 4.23 16.79
N VAL A 50 2.28 5.02 15.71
CA VAL A 50 1.25 4.89 14.66
C VAL A 50 1.91 5.08 13.29
N ALA A 51 1.52 4.25 12.32
CA ALA A 51 1.89 4.41 10.92
C ALA A 51 0.72 4.96 10.10
N ILE A 52 1.01 5.87 9.17
CA ILE A 52 0.07 6.37 8.17
C ILE A 52 0.56 5.91 6.80
N LEU A 53 -0.25 5.12 6.09
CA LEU A 53 -0.01 4.77 4.69
C LEU A 53 -0.84 5.68 3.79
N THR A 54 -0.21 6.30 2.80
CA THR A 54 -0.85 7.19 1.83
C THR A 54 -0.21 7.09 0.45
N GLY A 55 -0.78 7.76 -0.54
CA GLY A 55 -0.26 7.85 -1.90
C GLY A 55 -0.08 9.29 -2.37
N ALA A 56 0.99 9.56 -3.12
CA ALA A 56 1.27 10.87 -3.69
C ALA A 56 0.37 11.17 -4.91
N GLY A 57 0.14 12.45 -5.20
CA GLY A 57 -0.52 12.88 -6.44
C GLY A 57 -2.02 12.57 -6.50
N GLY A 58 -2.72 12.64 -5.37
CA GLY A 58 -4.18 12.62 -5.29
C GLY A 58 -4.82 11.25 -5.56
N ASN A 59 -4.04 10.17 -5.49
CA ASN A 59 -4.54 8.80 -5.55
C ASN A 59 -3.82 7.98 -4.48
N PHE A 60 -4.52 7.03 -3.85
CA PHE A 60 -3.90 6.14 -2.88
C PHE A 60 -3.03 5.09 -3.56
N CYS A 61 -3.63 4.12 -4.26
CA CYS A 61 -2.92 3.03 -4.91
C CYS A 61 -3.84 2.28 -5.88
N SER A 62 -3.43 2.15 -7.14
CA SER A 62 -4.18 1.41 -8.16
C SER A 62 -3.93 -0.11 -8.18
N GLY A 63 -3.20 -0.65 -7.21
CA GLY A 63 -2.81 -2.06 -7.15
C GLY A 63 -1.60 -2.39 -8.02
N MET A 64 -1.47 -3.65 -8.42
CA MET A 64 -0.27 -4.14 -9.11
C MET A 64 0.05 -3.38 -10.41
N ASP A 65 1.31 -3.00 -10.57
CA ASP A 65 1.82 -2.46 -11.84
C ASP A 65 1.88 -3.58 -12.89
N LEU A 66 0.89 -3.57 -13.80
CA LEU A 66 0.80 -4.56 -14.87
C LEU A 66 1.98 -4.50 -15.85
N LYS A 67 2.58 -3.32 -16.06
CA LYS A 67 3.74 -3.20 -16.95
C LYS A 67 4.97 -3.84 -16.30
N ALA A 68 5.15 -3.65 -14.99
CA ALA A 68 6.17 -4.34 -14.21
C ALA A 68 5.97 -5.85 -14.24
N PHE A 69 4.75 -6.32 -13.96
CA PHE A 69 4.41 -7.74 -14.01
C PHE A 69 4.72 -8.38 -15.37
N LEU A 70 4.35 -7.72 -16.48
CA LEU A 70 4.62 -8.21 -17.83
C LEU A 70 6.12 -8.28 -18.17
N ARG A 71 6.99 -7.56 -17.45
CA ARG A 71 8.45 -7.67 -17.56
C ARG A 71 9.04 -8.78 -16.67
N GLY A 72 8.20 -9.59 -16.02
CA GLY A 72 8.62 -10.68 -15.14
C GLY A 72 8.90 -10.24 -13.70
N GLU A 73 8.51 -9.02 -13.33
CA GLU A 73 8.74 -8.51 -11.98
C GLU A 73 7.77 -9.12 -10.97
N VAL A 74 8.30 -9.66 -9.88
CA VAL A 74 7.51 -10.12 -8.74
C VAL A 74 7.24 -8.94 -7.83
N THR A 75 6.01 -8.41 -7.90
CA THR A 75 5.57 -7.21 -7.18
C THR A 75 5.13 -7.49 -5.74
N ARG A 76 4.98 -8.74 -5.35
CA ARG A 76 4.66 -9.16 -3.97
C ARG A 76 5.93 -9.49 -3.19
N VAL A 77 5.91 -9.22 -1.89
CA VAL A 77 6.93 -9.70 -0.96
C VAL A 77 6.57 -11.13 -0.56
N GLU A 78 7.55 -12.04 -0.64
CA GLU A 78 7.34 -13.45 -0.30
C GLU A 78 6.89 -13.59 1.17
N GLY A 79 5.88 -14.43 1.43
CA GLY A 79 5.27 -14.59 2.75
C GLY A 79 4.38 -13.42 3.22
N ARG A 80 4.60 -12.19 2.72
CA ARG A 80 3.96 -10.97 3.23
C ARG A 80 2.88 -10.37 2.31
N GLY A 81 2.92 -10.66 1.01
CA GLY A 81 1.94 -10.18 0.04
C GLY A 81 2.29 -8.82 -0.59
N ILE A 82 1.32 -8.16 -1.20
CA ILE A 82 1.49 -6.84 -1.81
C ILE A 82 1.76 -5.79 -0.71
N LEU A 83 2.59 -4.78 -1.03
CA LEU A 83 3.07 -3.77 -0.07
C LEU A 83 3.79 -4.32 1.18
N GLY A 84 4.04 -5.63 1.25
CA GLY A 84 4.63 -6.27 2.43
C GLY A 84 3.73 -6.29 3.67
N ILE A 85 2.46 -5.91 3.56
CA ILE A 85 1.52 -5.82 4.70
C ILE A 85 0.27 -6.68 4.55
N ALA A 86 -0.08 -7.09 3.32
CA ALA A 86 -1.39 -7.68 3.06
C ALA A 86 -1.64 -9.02 3.82
N ARG A 87 -0.56 -9.75 4.14
CA ARG A 87 -0.61 -10.98 4.94
C ARG A 87 0.01 -10.84 6.33
N THR A 88 0.86 -9.84 6.51
CA THR A 88 1.60 -9.58 7.75
C THR A 88 1.48 -8.09 8.10
N PRO A 89 0.28 -7.61 8.46
CA PRO A 89 0.13 -6.24 8.90
C PRO A 89 0.96 -6.00 10.17
N PRO A 90 1.38 -4.75 10.44
CA PRO A 90 2.07 -4.41 11.67
C PRO A 90 1.22 -4.76 12.90
N THR A 91 1.89 -4.99 14.03
CA THR A 91 1.26 -5.17 15.34
C THR A 91 0.87 -3.82 15.96
N LYS A 92 1.56 -2.75 15.57
CA LYS A 92 1.23 -1.38 15.97
C LYS A 92 0.22 -0.74 15.00
N PRO A 93 -0.60 0.22 15.46
CA PRO A 93 -1.69 0.79 14.66
C PRO A 93 -1.24 1.33 13.29
N LEU A 94 -1.97 0.93 12.24
CA LEU A 94 -1.80 1.36 10.87
C LEU A 94 -3.07 2.05 10.35
N ILE A 95 -2.92 3.28 9.86
CA ILE A 95 -3.99 4.11 9.31
C ILE A 95 -3.78 4.31 7.81
N ALA A 96 -4.81 4.10 6.99
CA ALA A 96 -4.80 4.52 5.59
C ALA A 96 -5.38 5.93 5.45
N ALA A 97 -4.63 6.84 4.82
CA ALA A 97 -5.15 8.13 4.34
C ALA A 97 -5.39 8.03 2.83
N VAL A 98 -6.65 8.08 2.42
CA VAL A 98 -7.06 7.70 1.06
C VAL A 98 -7.66 8.87 0.31
N GLU A 99 -7.01 9.23 -0.80
CA GLU A 99 -7.54 10.11 -1.84
C GLU A 99 -7.68 9.34 -3.16
N GLY A 100 -8.58 9.79 -4.03
CA GLY A 100 -8.71 9.24 -5.38
C GLY A 100 -8.84 7.72 -5.41
N TYR A 101 -8.08 7.04 -6.26
CA TYR A 101 -8.21 5.58 -6.43
C TYR A 101 -7.50 4.77 -5.34
N ALA A 102 -8.25 3.90 -4.67
CA ALA A 102 -7.78 2.72 -3.95
C ALA A 102 -8.40 1.50 -4.63
N LEU A 103 -7.65 0.84 -5.51
CA LEU A 103 -8.17 -0.24 -6.37
C LEU A 103 -7.32 -1.50 -6.28
N ALA A 104 -7.95 -2.64 -6.54
CA ALA A 104 -7.31 -3.94 -6.62
C ALA A 104 -6.45 -4.23 -5.37
N GLY A 105 -5.22 -4.71 -5.54
CA GLY A 105 -4.29 -4.91 -4.43
C GLY A 105 -4.02 -3.66 -3.56
N GLY A 106 -4.24 -2.45 -4.07
CA GLY A 106 -4.20 -1.22 -3.27
C GLY A 106 -5.40 -1.12 -2.31
N PHE A 107 -6.59 -1.46 -2.79
CA PHE A 107 -7.79 -1.58 -1.94
C PHE A 107 -7.65 -2.71 -0.94
N GLU A 108 -7.12 -3.88 -1.36
CA GLU A 108 -6.88 -5.00 -0.45
C GLU A 108 -5.87 -4.66 0.64
N SER A 109 -4.84 -3.87 0.33
CA SER A 109 -3.89 -3.38 1.34
C SER A 109 -4.51 -2.34 2.27
N MET A 110 -5.38 -1.48 1.76
CA MET A 110 -6.13 -0.55 2.60
C MET A 110 -7.02 -1.29 3.61
N LEU A 111 -7.67 -2.39 3.19
CA LEU A 111 -8.49 -3.23 4.05
C LEU A 111 -7.69 -3.90 5.19
N VAL A 112 -6.36 -3.93 5.13
CA VAL A 112 -5.54 -4.43 6.24
C VAL A 112 -5.29 -3.42 7.35
N CYS A 113 -5.55 -2.13 7.09
CA CYS A 113 -5.36 -1.06 8.05
C CYS A 113 -6.43 -1.08 9.15
N ASP A 114 -6.09 -0.59 10.34
CA ASP A 114 -6.99 -0.52 11.50
C ASP A 114 -8.03 0.59 11.36
N LEU A 115 -7.66 1.67 10.66
CA LEU A 115 -8.55 2.81 10.40
C LEU A 115 -8.30 3.37 8.99
N VAL A 116 -9.37 3.81 8.34
CA VAL A 116 -9.31 4.46 7.03
C VAL A 116 -9.91 5.87 7.13
N VAL A 117 -9.12 6.89 6.79
CA VAL A 117 -9.60 8.25 6.58
C VAL A 117 -9.67 8.49 5.08
N ALA A 118 -10.88 8.69 4.56
CA ALA A 118 -11.12 8.83 3.13
C ALA A 118 -11.56 10.26 2.77
N ALA A 119 -10.91 10.83 1.74
CA ALA A 119 -11.39 12.04 1.10
C ALA A 119 -12.70 11.79 0.36
N ARG A 120 -13.49 12.85 0.14
CA ARG A 120 -14.79 12.75 -0.56
C ARG A 120 -14.69 12.22 -1.99
N ASN A 121 -13.51 12.34 -2.62
CA ASN A 121 -13.23 11.86 -3.97
C ASN A 121 -12.65 10.42 -3.98
N ALA A 122 -12.51 9.77 -2.83
CA ALA A 122 -11.97 8.42 -2.75
C ALA A 122 -12.90 7.42 -3.47
N GLN A 123 -12.30 6.55 -4.27
CA GLN A 123 -12.95 5.53 -5.07
C GLN A 123 -12.32 4.18 -4.77
N PHE A 124 -13.15 3.27 -4.27
CA PHE A 124 -12.75 1.94 -3.83
C PHE A 124 -13.25 0.88 -4.80
N GLY A 125 -12.49 -0.19 -5.01
CA GLY A 125 -13.02 -1.31 -5.77
C GLY A 125 -12.04 -2.45 -6.06
N LEU A 126 -12.64 -3.61 -6.30
CA LEU A 126 -11.98 -4.84 -6.75
C LEU A 126 -12.33 -5.10 -8.24
N PRO A 127 -11.55 -4.56 -9.20
CA PRO A 127 -11.80 -4.77 -10.62
C PRO A 127 -11.40 -6.15 -11.13
N GLU A 128 -10.78 -7.00 -10.30
CA GLU A 128 -10.26 -8.34 -10.64
C GLU A 128 -11.30 -9.21 -11.34
N VAL A 129 -12.53 -9.24 -10.83
CA VAL A 129 -13.61 -10.08 -11.38
C VAL A 129 -13.94 -9.69 -12.82
N LYS A 130 -13.89 -8.39 -13.15
CA LYS A 130 -14.10 -7.89 -14.52
C LYS A 130 -12.98 -8.33 -15.48
N ARG A 131 -11.88 -8.85 -14.96
CA ARG A 131 -10.73 -9.37 -15.70
C ARG A 131 -10.58 -10.88 -15.57
N GLY A 132 -11.57 -11.58 -15.02
CA GLY A 132 -11.52 -13.03 -14.81
C GLY A 132 -10.53 -13.46 -13.72
N LEU A 133 -10.21 -12.55 -12.79
CA LEU A 133 -9.27 -12.77 -11.69
C LEU A 133 -10.01 -12.76 -10.34
N ALA A 134 -9.41 -13.40 -9.34
CA ALA A 134 -9.85 -13.32 -7.95
C ALA A 134 -9.05 -12.26 -7.18
N ALA A 135 -9.71 -11.58 -6.23
CA ALA A 135 -9.09 -10.66 -5.28
C ALA A 135 -8.32 -11.44 -4.19
N ALA A 136 -7.13 -11.91 -4.56
CA ALA A 136 -6.34 -12.86 -3.77
C ALA A 136 -5.24 -12.22 -2.91
N ALA A 137 -5.10 -10.89 -2.90
CA ALA A 137 -4.13 -10.21 -2.05
C ALA A 137 -4.61 -10.02 -0.61
N GLY A 138 -5.92 -10.11 -0.35
CA GLY A 138 -6.53 -10.06 0.98
C GLY A 138 -8.03 -9.79 0.96
N GLY A 139 -8.59 -9.34 -0.16
CA GLY A 139 -9.98 -8.91 -0.29
C GLY A 139 -11.01 -10.03 -0.11
N LEU A 140 -10.67 -11.28 -0.42
CA LEU A 140 -11.57 -12.42 -0.15
C LEU A 140 -11.73 -12.76 1.33
N MET A 141 -10.79 -12.36 2.18
CA MET A 141 -10.72 -12.78 3.60
C MET A 141 -11.22 -11.72 4.58
N ARG A 142 -11.53 -10.51 4.11
CA ARG A 142 -11.85 -9.34 4.95
C ARG A 142 -13.29 -8.89 4.75
#